data_AF-A0A535I1X3-F1
#
_entry.id   AF-A0A535I1X3-F1
#
_cell.length_a   1.000
_cell.length_b   1.000
_cell.length_c   1.000
_cell.angle_alpha   90.00
_cell.angle_beta   90.00
_cell.angle_gamma   90.00
#
_symmetry.space_group_name_H-M   'P 1'
#
loop_
_entity.id
_entity.type
_entity.pdbx_description
1 polymer ?
#
loop_
_entity_poly.entity_id
_entity_poly.type
_entity_poly.pdbx_seq_one_letter_code
_entity_poly.pdbx_strand_id
1 'polypeptide(L)'
;MLTNLTRHLVVVFMAGTLAIACGSGSPNSGAATSSAATTPSSSSGQVSEDLTFTGTVSGHMGSAHRGDTYVCASTGGSFVAGPIVGDVGGKQMAMNVTKLSFHGAGTYAAGGVGFDVGSDHYFPATGSQSSLVVNADLRSGTISIDLAANSDPNSVVGHVTGTWRCPPDAF
;
A
#
# COMPACT_ATOMS: atom_id res chain seq x y z
N MET A 1 48.28 -18.56 18.45
CA MET A 1 48.02 -19.81 17.70
C MET A 1 47.73 -19.45 16.25
N LEU A 2 48.15 -20.27 15.29
CA LEU A 2 47.79 -20.14 13.86
C LEU A 2 46.82 -21.27 13.48
N THR A 3 45.79 -20.95 12.68
CA THR A 3 45.21 -21.68 11.52
C THR A 3 44.00 -20.85 11.04
N ASN A 4 43.79 -20.55 9.74
CA ASN A 4 43.27 -21.43 8.66
C ASN A 4 41.95 -22.15 9.04
N LEU A 5 40.92 -22.27 8.20
CA LEU A 5 40.69 -22.03 6.75
C LEU A 5 39.17 -21.68 6.56
N THR A 6 38.52 -21.25 5.47
CA THR A 6 38.75 -21.20 4.00
C THR A 6 37.85 -20.12 3.35
N ARG A 7 38.09 -19.71 2.09
CA ARG A 7 37.08 -19.07 1.22
C ARG A 7 36.19 -20.12 0.55
N HIS A 8 34.92 -19.83 0.27
CA HIS A 8 34.18 -20.40 -0.88
C HIS A 8 33.47 -19.28 -1.63
N LEU A 9 33.69 -19.20 -2.94
CA LEU A 9 33.08 -18.25 -3.88
C LEU A 9 32.18 -19.07 -4.81
N VAL A 10 30.91 -18.66 -4.97
CA VAL A 10 30.03 -19.23 -5.99
C VAL A 10 29.61 -18.11 -6.94
N VAL A 11 30.13 -18.18 -8.17
CA VAL A 11 29.69 -17.36 -9.30
C VAL A 11 28.80 -18.23 -10.18
N VAL A 12 27.59 -17.77 -10.48
CA VAL A 12 26.74 -18.39 -11.51
C VAL A 12 26.56 -17.38 -12.64
N PHE A 13 27.30 -17.58 -13.71
CA PHE A 13 26.93 -17.04 -15.01
C PHE A 13 25.79 -17.91 -15.58
N MET A 14 24.74 -17.28 -16.07
CA MET A 14 24.00 -17.81 -17.21
C MET A 14 23.87 -16.72 -18.27
N ALA A 15 24.03 -17.13 -19.53
CA ALA A 15 24.01 -16.27 -20.70
C ALA A 15 23.19 -16.95 -21.80
N GLY A 16 22.52 -16.13 -22.60
CA GLY A 16 21.57 -16.57 -23.63
C GLY A 16 20.20 -15.91 -23.41
N THR A 17 19.45 -15.54 -24.45
CA THR A 17 19.66 -15.77 -25.89
C THR A 17 19.50 -14.48 -26.69
N LEU A 18 20.28 -14.36 -27.77
CA LEU A 18 20.15 -13.28 -28.75
C LEU A 18 19.04 -13.62 -29.75
N ALA A 19 18.10 -12.71 -29.97
CA ALA A 19 17.09 -12.81 -31.02
C ALA A 19 17.20 -11.60 -31.96
N ILE A 20 17.61 -11.83 -33.20
CA ILE A 20 17.67 -10.81 -34.25
C ILE A 20 16.40 -10.92 -35.09
N ALA A 21 15.67 -9.82 -35.25
CA ALA A 21 14.54 -9.72 -36.18
C ALA A 21 14.61 -8.39 -36.93
N CYS A 22 14.98 -8.43 -38.21
CA CYS A 22 14.80 -7.30 -39.11
C CYS A 22 13.39 -7.37 -39.72
N GLY A 23 12.65 -6.26 -39.69
CA GLY A 23 11.29 -6.18 -40.22
C GLY A 23 10.89 -4.76 -40.57
N SER A 24 11.30 -4.28 -41.75
CA SER A 24 10.93 -2.96 -42.25
C SER A 24 9.58 -3.02 -42.96
N GLY A 25 8.53 -2.42 -42.39
CA GLY A 25 7.20 -2.40 -43.01
C GLY A 25 6.28 -1.33 -42.43
N SER A 26 5.86 -0.40 -43.29
CA SER A 26 4.90 0.69 -43.00
C SER A 26 4.10 1.00 -44.28
N PRO A 27 2.91 1.61 -44.19
CA PRO A 27 1.92 1.55 -43.11
C PRO A 27 0.50 1.17 -43.64
N ASN A 28 -0.43 0.75 -42.77
CA ASN A 28 -1.83 1.22 -42.86
C ASN A 28 -2.74 0.80 -41.68
N SER A 29 -3.77 1.64 -41.50
CA SER A 29 -4.93 1.58 -40.62
C SER A 29 -5.56 0.20 -40.33
N GLY A 30 -5.94 -0.03 -39.07
CA GLY A 30 -6.97 -1.02 -38.72
C GLY A 30 -7.01 -1.46 -37.26
N ALA A 31 -8.22 -1.72 -36.75
CA ALA A 31 -8.56 -2.41 -35.50
C ALA A 31 -7.94 -1.90 -34.18
N ALA A 32 -8.79 -1.37 -33.30
CA ALA A 32 -8.45 -1.23 -31.88
C ALA A 32 -8.42 -2.62 -31.22
N THR A 33 -7.21 -3.16 -31.01
CA THR A 33 -7.02 -4.36 -30.20
C THR A 33 -7.15 -3.97 -28.73
N SER A 34 -8.32 -4.25 -28.13
CA SER A 34 -8.50 -4.13 -26.69
C SER A 34 -7.51 -5.03 -25.97
N SER A 35 -6.46 -4.46 -25.39
CA SER A 35 -5.61 -5.16 -24.43
C SER A 35 -6.49 -5.62 -23.29
N ALA A 36 -6.81 -6.92 -23.27
CA ALA A 36 -7.54 -7.53 -22.16
C ALA A 36 -6.67 -7.36 -20.91
N ALA A 37 -7.04 -6.42 -20.05
CA ALA A 37 -6.41 -6.27 -18.75
C ALA A 37 -6.57 -7.61 -18.03
N THR A 38 -5.45 -8.29 -17.77
CA THR A 38 -5.44 -9.51 -16.97
C THR A 38 -5.79 -9.13 -15.55
N THR A 39 -7.09 -9.06 -15.24
CA THR A 39 -7.59 -8.81 -13.89
C THR A 39 -6.89 -9.79 -12.96
N PRO A 40 -6.06 -9.33 -12.02
CA PRO A 40 -5.40 -10.25 -11.10
C PRO A 40 -6.50 -10.99 -10.35
N SER A 41 -6.52 -12.32 -10.46
CA SER A 41 -7.53 -13.11 -9.77
C SER A 41 -7.30 -12.94 -8.29
N SER A 42 -8.17 -12.15 -7.64
CA SER A 42 -8.11 -11.90 -6.21
C SER A 42 -8.14 -13.24 -5.49
N SER A 43 -7.04 -13.61 -4.82
CA SER A 43 -7.10 -14.73 -3.88
C SER A 43 -8.19 -14.41 -2.85
N SER A 44 -8.87 -15.43 -2.33
CA SER A 44 -9.86 -15.22 -1.28
C SER A 44 -9.28 -14.37 -0.15
N GLY A 45 -10.07 -13.40 0.32
CA GLY A 45 -9.66 -12.43 1.35
C GLY A 45 -8.82 -11.23 0.90
N GLN A 46 -8.40 -11.12 -0.38
CA GLN A 46 -7.83 -9.87 -0.92
C GLN A 46 -8.92 -8.89 -1.40
N VAL A 47 -8.66 -7.60 -1.27
CA VAL A 47 -9.39 -6.48 -1.88
C VAL A 47 -8.49 -5.69 -2.80
N SER A 48 -9.09 -5.06 -3.82
CA SER A 48 -8.42 -4.04 -4.62
C SER A 48 -8.27 -2.77 -3.80
N GLU A 49 -7.04 -2.28 -3.70
CA GLU A 49 -6.71 -0.99 -3.11
C GLU A 49 -6.18 -0.05 -4.20
N ASP A 50 -6.09 1.24 -3.88
CA ASP A 50 -5.42 2.22 -4.74
C ASP A 50 -4.77 3.29 -3.85
N LEU A 51 -3.69 2.92 -3.15
CA LEU A 51 -2.91 3.85 -2.32
C LEU A 51 -1.51 4.07 -2.90
N THR A 52 -1.20 5.31 -3.24
CA THR A 52 0.12 5.73 -3.72
C THR A 52 0.92 6.36 -2.59
N PHE A 53 2.15 5.89 -2.40
CA PHE A 53 3.10 6.37 -1.38
C PHE A 53 4.31 7.05 -2.05
N THR A 54 4.79 8.10 -1.43
CA THR A 54 5.93 8.91 -1.89
C THR A 54 6.84 9.30 -0.72
N GLY A 55 8.13 9.52 -0.98
CA GLY A 55 9.13 9.81 0.05
C GLY A 55 9.87 8.57 0.54
N THR A 56 10.19 8.52 1.84
CA THR A 56 10.99 7.45 2.50
C THR A 56 10.40 6.04 2.30
N VAL A 57 9.08 5.93 2.22
CA VAL A 57 8.41 4.77 1.64
C VAL A 57 7.73 5.24 0.35
N SER A 58 8.00 4.56 -0.76
CA SER A 58 7.43 4.89 -2.06
C SER A 58 7.05 3.63 -2.84
N GLY A 59 5.94 3.71 -3.56
CA GLY A 59 5.31 2.58 -4.22
C GLY A 59 3.79 2.72 -4.31
N HIS A 60 3.12 1.63 -4.67
CA HIS A 60 1.67 1.56 -4.82
C HIS A 60 1.14 0.28 -4.18
N MET A 61 0.10 0.41 -3.36
CA MET A 61 -0.67 -0.72 -2.82
C MET A 61 -1.90 -0.91 -3.70
N GLY A 62 -1.80 -1.81 -4.68
CA GLY A 62 -2.90 -2.18 -5.58
C GLY A 62 -3.84 -3.26 -5.02
N SER A 63 -3.41 -3.97 -3.98
CA SER A 63 -4.26 -4.87 -3.22
C SER A 63 -3.80 -5.01 -1.76
N ALA A 64 -4.74 -5.38 -0.90
CA ALA A 64 -4.49 -5.68 0.50
C ALA A 64 -5.36 -6.85 0.98
N HIS A 65 -4.99 -7.41 2.14
CA HIS A 65 -5.74 -8.41 2.89
C HIS A 65 -5.83 -7.98 4.36
N ARG A 66 -6.58 -8.74 5.17
CA ARG A 66 -6.63 -8.50 6.63
C ARG A 66 -5.34 -8.96 7.33
N GLY A 67 -4.92 -8.21 8.35
CA GLY A 67 -3.93 -8.66 9.33
C GLY A 67 -4.53 -9.56 10.42
N ASP A 68 -3.69 -10.01 11.36
CA ASP A 68 -4.07 -11.05 12.34
C ASP A 68 -5.13 -10.58 13.36
N THR A 69 -5.07 -9.32 13.80
CA THR A 69 -5.99 -8.73 14.79
C THR A 69 -7.03 -7.81 14.15
N TYR A 70 -7.49 -8.16 12.94
CA TYR A 70 -8.28 -7.27 12.10
C TYR A 70 -9.70 -6.98 12.61
N VAL A 71 -10.07 -5.71 12.56
CA VAL A 71 -11.43 -5.18 12.76
C VAL A 71 -11.74 -4.16 11.67
N CYS A 72 -12.96 -4.19 11.13
CA CYS A 72 -13.54 -3.06 10.40
C CYS A 72 -14.98 -2.81 10.87
N ALA A 73 -15.17 -1.84 11.78
CA ALA A 73 -16.45 -1.54 12.40
C ALA A 73 -16.52 -0.13 13.01
N SER A 74 -17.74 0.40 13.14
CA SER A 74 -18.05 1.55 14.00
C SER A 74 -18.82 1.13 15.24
N THR A 75 -18.40 1.55 16.43
CA THR A 75 -19.12 1.29 17.69
C THR A 75 -19.08 2.51 18.62
N GLY A 76 -20.21 2.84 19.26
CA GLY A 76 -20.26 3.79 20.38
C GLY A 76 -19.72 5.22 20.14
N GLY A 77 -19.70 5.71 18.90
CA GLY A 77 -19.04 6.99 18.56
C GLY A 77 -17.55 6.87 18.24
N SER A 78 -17.09 5.67 17.89
CA SER A 78 -15.76 5.38 17.35
C SER A 78 -15.84 4.59 16.04
N PHE A 79 -14.76 4.61 15.27
CA PHE A 79 -14.55 3.77 14.09
C PHE A 79 -13.14 3.18 14.11
N VAL A 80 -13.02 1.90 13.74
CA VAL A 80 -11.74 1.20 13.60
C VAL A 80 -11.75 0.41 12.28
N ALA A 81 -10.71 0.57 11.47
CA ALA A 81 -10.43 -0.26 10.30
C ALA A 81 -8.91 -0.58 10.26
N GLY A 82 -8.55 -1.83 10.51
CA GLY A 82 -7.16 -2.28 10.52
C GLY A 82 -6.91 -3.55 11.35
N PRO A 83 -5.75 -4.21 11.19
CA PRO A 83 -4.71 -3.87 10.21
C PRO A 83 -5.09 -4.30 8.79
N ILE A 84 -4.96 -3.39 7.83
CA ILE A 84 -5.11 -3.65 6.39
C ILE A 84 -3.69 -3.80 5.82
N VAL A 85 -3.36 -4.98 5.29
CA VAL A 85 -1.97 -5.37 4.98
C VAL A 85 -1.78 -5.57 3.49
N GLY A 86 -0.79 -4.89 2.90
CA GLY A 86 -0.44 -4.98 1.48
C GLY A 86 1.05 -4.76 1.25
N ASP A 87 1.50 -4.82 -0.01
CA ASP A 87 2.87 -4.45 -0.38
C ASP A 87 2.94 -2.99 -0.85
N VAL A 88 4.03 -2.30 -0.47
CA VAL A 88 4.41 -0.99 -1.00
C VAL A 88 5.91 -1.01 -1.34
N GLY A 89 6.21 -1.25 -2.61
CA GLY A 89 7.59 -1.17 -3.13
C GLY A 89 8.49 -2.32 -2.69
N GLY A 90 7.94 -3.54 -2.54
CA GLY A 90 8.66 -4.72 -2.04
C GLY A 90 8.80 -4.75 -0.52
N LYS A 91 7.97 -3.98 0.20
CA LYS A 91 7.85 -3.99 1.66
C LYS A 91 6.40 -4.24 2.04
N GLN A 92 6.16 -5.19 2.94
CA GLN A 92 4.86 -5.32 3.59
C GLN A 92 4.60 -4.09 4.47
N MET A 93 3.40 -3.52 4.33
CA MET A 93 2.91 -2.40 5.12
C MET A 93 1.56 -2.77 5.75
N ALA A 94 1.35 -2.40 7.01
CA ALA A 94 0.07 -2.51 7.69
C ALA A 94 -0.53 -1.10 7.92
N MET A 95 -1.65 -0.79 7.30
CA MET A 95 -2.43 0.42 7.53
C MET A 95 -3.44 0.20 8.67
N ASN A 96 -3.53 1.17 9.56
CA ASN A 96 -4.47 1.21 10.67
C ASN A 96 -5.23 2.54 10.68
N VAL A 97 -6.55 2.49 10.88
CA VAL A 97 -7.42 3.67 11.03
C VAL A 97 -8.18 3.53 12.35
N THR A 98 -8.04 4.51 13.23
CA THR A 98 -8.85 4.67 14.46
C THR A 98 -9.39 6.09 14.53
N LYS A 99 -10.71 6.25 14.54
CA LYS A 99 -11.37 7.54 14.72
C LYS A 99 -12.16 7.56 16.03
N LEU A 100 -11.62 8.27 17.02
CA LEU A 100 -12.39 8.73 18.18
C LEU A 100 -13.24 9.94 17.76
N SER A 101 -14.42 10.10 18.38
CA SER A 101 -15.45 11.06 17.94
C SER A 101 -15.86 10.86 16.48
N PHE A 102 -16.19 9.62 16.14
CA PHE A 102 -16.79 9.25 14.87
C PHE A 102 -18.30 9.51 14.87
N HIS A 103 -18.80 10.15 13.82
CA HIS A 103 -20.20 10.60 13.70
C HIS A 103 -20.90 10.03 12.45
N GLY A 104 -20.31 9.01 11.81
CA GLY A 104 -20.78 8.42 10.56
C GLY A 104 -19.89 8.80 9.37
N ALA A 105 -20.38 8.52 8.16
CA ALA A 105 -19.67 8.84 6.93
C ALA A 105 -19.40 10.35 6.78
N GLY A 106 -18.26 10.72 6.20
CA GLY A 106 -17.82 12.10 6.04
C GLY A 106 -16.31 12.27 6.05
N THR A 107 -15.87 13.53 6.03
CA THR A 107 -14.45 13.92 6.05
C THR A 107 -14.00 14.29 7.46
N TYR A 108 -12.85 13.75 7.87
CA TYR A 108 -12.20 13.95 9.16
C TYR A 108 -10.76 14.41 8.96
N ALA A 109 -10.19 15.11 9.95
CA ALA A 109 -8.74 15.24 10.06
C ALA A 109 -8.13 13.83 10.27
N ALA A 110 -7.03 13.54 9.57
CA ALA A 110 -6.46 12.18 9.51
C ALA A 110 -5.83 11.66 10.82
N GLY A 111 -5.75 12.47 11.88
CA GLY A 111 -5.22 12.02 13.17
C GLY A 111 -5.92 10.76 13.68
N GLY A 112 -5.15 9.68 13.88
CA GLY A 112 -5.64 8.34 14.16
C GLY A 112 -5.53 7.34 12.99
N VAL A 113 -5.13 7.80 11.79
CA VAL A 113 -4.55 6.93 10.74
C VAL A 113 -3.06 6.72 11.03
N GLY A 114 -2.53 5.53 10.76
CA GLY A 114 -1.10 5.21 10.82
C GLY A 114 -0.73 4.02 9.94
N PHE A 115 0.56 3.85 9.68
CA PHE A 115 1.12 2.80 8.80
C PHE A 115 2.40 2.23 9.41
N ASP A 116 2.49 0.91 9.49
CA ASP A 116 3.64 0.21 10.05
C ASP A 116 4.41 -0.54 8.96
N VAL A 117 5.74 -0.35 8.90
CA VAL A 117 6.63 -1.00 7.92
C VAL A 117 7.87 -1.55 8.63
N GLY A 118 7.84 -2.83 8.96
CA GLY A 118 8.90 -3.49 9.73
C GLY A 118 8.96 -2.98 11.16
N SER A 119 9.92 -2.09 11.44
CA SER A 119 10.07 -1.40 12.74
C SER A 119 9.73 0.10 12.70
N ASP A 120 9.46 0.65 11.51
CA ASP A 120 9.13 2.07 11.35
C ASP A 120 7.62 2.29 11.40
N HIS A 121 7.20 3.30 12.17
CA HIS A 121 5.81 3.74 12.27
C HIS A 121 5.63 5.10 11.59
N TYR A 122 4.64 5.24 10.72
CA TYR A 122 4.33 6.46 9.97
C TYR A 122 2.92 6.96 10.29
N PHE A 123 2.77 8.28 10.45
CA PHE A 123 1.52 8.90 10.92
C PHE A 123 1.41 10.34 10.40
N PRO A 124 0.22 10.98 10.44
CA PRO A 124 0.04 12.36 9.96
C PRO A 124 0.99 13.37 10.62
N ALA A 125 1.73 14.11 9.80
CA ALA A 125 2.61 15.18 10.25
C ALA A 125 1.84 16.35 10.89
N THR A 126 2.43 16.96 11.92
CA THR A 126 1.83 18.07 12.66
C THR A 126 1.87 19.35 11.82
N GLY A 127 0.72 20.02 11.71
CA GLY A 127 0.56 21.26 10.92
C GLY A 127 0.20 21.03 9.44
N SER A 128 0.41 19.82 8.91
CA SER A 128 0.02 19.45 7.55
C SER A 128 -1.50 19.27 7.39
N GLN A 129 -2.02 19.58 6.20
CA GLN A 129 -3.43 19.39 5.84
C GLN A 129 -3.73 17.93 5.49
N SER A 130 -3.76 17.06 6.50
CA SER A 130 -4.01 15.63 6.34
C SER A 130 -5.48 15.26 6.55
N SER A 131 -6.07 14.54 5.59
CA SER A 131 -7.49 14.19 5.53
C SER A 131 -7.76 12.68 5.45
N LEU A 132 -8.87 12.26 6.07
CA LEU A 132 -9.46 10.93 6.00
C LEU A 132 -10.94 11.09 5.63
N VAL A 133 -11.40 10.45 4.57
CA VAL A 133 -12.82 10.28 4.27
C VAL A 133 -13.23 8.86 4.65
N VAL A 134 -14.41 8.72 5.26
CA VAL A 134 -15.10 7.43 5.46
C VAL A 134 -16.40 7.47 4.66
N ASN A 135 -16.61 6.50 3.78
CA ASN A 135 -17.77 6.43 2.88
C ASN A 135 -19.03 5.93 3.60
N ALA A 136 -20.18 6.07 2.93
CA ALA A 136 -21.49 5.64 3.44
C ALA A 136 -21.65 4.12 3.64
N ASP A 137 -20.74 3.31 3.10
CA ASP A 137 -20.66 1.87 3.34
C ASP A 137 -20.01 1.52 4.70
N LEU A 138 -19.38 2.50 5.37
CA LEU A 138 -18.56 2.35 6.59
C LEU A 138 -17.43 1.30 6.44
N ARG A 139 -17.01 1.02 5.19
CA ARG A 139 -16.01 -0.01 4.83
C ARG A 139 -15.05 0.42 3.71
N SER A 140 -15.17 1.64 3.19
CA SER A 140 -14.17 2.24 2.31
C SER A 140 -14.04 3.74 2.54
N GLY A 141 -13.07 4.36 1.87
CA GLY A 141 -12.87 5.80 1.94
C GLY A 141 -11.71 6.26 1.08
N THR A 142 -11.25 7.48 1.35
CA THR A 142 -9.99 8.02 0.82
C THR A 142 -9.12 8.58 1.93
N ILE A 143 -7.84 8.72 1.64
CA ILE A 143 -6.87 9.45 2.47
C ILE A 143 -6.02 10.35 1.58
N SER A 144 -5.54 11.45 2.15
CA SER A 144 -4.41 12.24 1.63
C SER A 144 -3.70 12.84 2.85
N ILE A 145 -2.47 12.39 3.10
CA ILE A 145 -1.77 12.54 4.38
C ILE A 145 -0.29 12.79 4.12
N ASP A 146 0.24 13.90 4.63
CA ASP A 146 1.69 14.07 4.79
C ASP A 146 2.15 13.23 5.98
N LEU A 147 3.14 12.37 5.76
CA LEU A 147 3.63 11.41 6.74
C LEU A 147 4.84 11.97 7.49
N ALA A 148 4.75 11.94 8.82
CA ALA A 148 5.87 11.93 9.74
C ALA A 148 6.26 10.47 10.08
N ALA A 149 7.39 10.28 10.77
CA ALA A 149 7.88 8.94 11.15
C ALA A 149 8.42 8.86 12.58
N ASN A 150 8.22 7.69 13.17
CA ASN A 150 8.70 7.24 14.47
C ASN A 150 8.38 8.19 15.62
N SER A 151 9.28 9.11 15.99
CA SER A 151 9.13 10.00 17.15
C SER A 151 9.25 11.49 16.86
N ASP A 152 9.45 11.91 15.60
CA ASP A 152 9.42 13.33 15.21
C ASP A 152 8.14 13.64 14.43
N PRO A 153 7.11 14.25 15.06
CA PRO A 153 5.86 14.57 14.41
C PRO A 153 5.92 15.81 13.50
N ASN A 154 7.06 16.51 13.41
CA ASN A 154 7.21 17.79 12.70
C ASN A 154 7.91 17.67 11.35
N SER A 155 8.57 16.53 11.08
CA SER A 155 9.31 16.28 9.85
C SER A 155 8.47 15.49 8.86
N VAL A 156 8.14 16.09 7.72
CA VAL A 156 7.45 15.39 6.62
C VAL A 156 8.47 14.54 5.86
N VAL A 157 8.33 13.21 5.97
CA VAL A 157 9.19 12.21 5.31
C VAL A 157 8.55 11.61 4.06
N GLY A 158 7.29 11.93 3.77
CA GLY A 158 6.56 11.40 2.62
C GLY A 158 5.10 11.87 2.55
N HIS A 159 4.37 11.37 1.56
CA HIS A 159 2.93 11.57 1.42
C HIS A 159 2.26 10.28 0.92
N VAL A 160 1.08 9.97 1.46
CA VAL A 160 0.19 8.90 0.99
C VAL A 160 -1.14 9.49 0.52
N THR A 161 -1.64 9.03 -0.62
CA THR A 161 -2.96 9.43 -1.14
C THR A 161 -3.64 8.30 -1.90
N GLY A 162 -4.98 8.29 -1.89
CA GLY A 162 -5.79 7.37 -2.70
C GLY A 162 -7.01 6.80 -1.97
N THR A 163 -7.55 5.66 -2.45
CA THR A 163 -8.68 4.96 -1.83
C THR A 163 -8.21 3.80 -0.96
N TRP A 164 -8.85 3.64 0.21
CA TRP A 164 -8.68 2.49 1.10
C TRP A 164 -10.00 1.69 1.22
N ARG A 165 -9.91 0.38 1.45
CA ARG A 165 -11.07 -0.51 1.71
C ARG A 165 -10.82 -1.42 2.90
N CYS A 166 -11.90 -1.98 3.41
CA CYS A 166 -11.90 -3.03 4.42
C CYS A 166 -11.98 -4.41 3.75
N PRO A 167 -10.95 -5.27 3.86
CA PRO A 167 -11.01 -6.69 3.52
C PRO A 167 -12.26 -7.41 4.08
N PRO A 168 -12.70 -8.53 3.45
CA PRO A 168 -13.77 -9.38 3.97
C PRO A 168 -13.50 -9.93 5.38
N ASP A 169 -14.55 -9.98 6.19
CA ASP A 169 -14.49 -10.56 7.56
C ASP A 169 -14.50 -12.10 7.53
N ALA A 170 -14.93 -12.70 6.41
CA ALA A 170 -14.96 -14.14 6.15
C ALA A 170 -14.49 -14.46 4.73
N PHE A 171 -14.13 -15.73 4.50
CA PHE A 171 -13.63 -16.29 3.25
C PHE A 171 -14.60 -17.36 2.76
#